data_AF-A0A7W4EYB5-F1
#
_entry.id   AF-A0A7W4EYB5-F1
#
_cell.length_a   1.000
_cell.length_b   1.000
_cell.length_c   1.000
_cell.angle_alpha   90.00
_cell.angle_beta   90.00
_cell.angle_gamma   90.00
#
_symmetry.space_group_name_H-M   'P 1'
#
loop_
_entity.id
_entity.type
_entity.pdbx_description
1 polymer ?
#
loop_
_entity_poly.entity_id
_entity_poly.type
_entity_poly.pdbx_seq_one_letter_code
_entity_poly.pdbx_strand_id
1 'polypeptide(L)'
;MKINKILAGAFVALSLLSCNRELETESAKLISEEQIPDDAASLNNYLKGIYLSFRNHGSGGTTTHTDFGIMSIKAGVDLLSNDLIQAKQQHLGRYYNYEARQSDNFTNEIVWNTFYSKIFDINRLIEKIEGIGVNNENRHIYGQLLALRAYSYFNLVRFYALTYVGHQNELGVPLVTTASSPETPRARATVAEVYTQITSDIENAITSLNGFTQQNIAQIDQRAAKAIAADIYLETGDYTRAAAYANEARTGKTLMSQADYTGAGFSLKTNPEIIWGFDNSLQTKNIG
;
A
#
# COMPACT_ATOMS: atom_id res chain seq x y z
N MET A 1 9.92 -62.66 37.66
CA MET A 1 10.73 -61.67 36.90
C MET A 1 10.43 -61.64 35.38
N LYS A 2 9.17 -61.83 34.94
CA LYS A 2 8.78 -61.79 33.52
C LYS A 2 7.68 -60.76 33.17
N ILE A 3 7.01 -60.17 34.18
CA ILE A 3 5.94 -59.18 33.97
C ILE A 3 6.51 -57.75 33.77
N ASN A 4 7.59 -57.38 34.47
CA ASN A 4 8.20 -56.04 34.33
C ASN A 4 8.85 -55.78 32.95
N LYS A 5 9.16 -56.82 32.17
CA LYS A 5 9.71 -56.66 30.81
C LYS A 5 8.61 -56.40 29.76
N ILE A 6 7.36 -56.75 30.05
CA ILE A 6 6.22 -56.55 29.14
C ILE A 6 5.67 -55.12 29.30
N LEU A 7 5.64 -54.58 30.53
CA LEU A 7 5.25 -53.17 30.74
C LEU A 7 6.26 -52.17 30.16
N ALA A 8 7.56 -52.48 30.18
CA ALA A 8 8.59 -51.61 29.59
C ALA A 8 8.51 -51.56 28.05
N GLY A 9 8.10 -52.64 27.39
CA GLY A 9 7.92 -52.68 25.94
C GLY A 9 6.68 -51.92 25.45
N ALA A 10 5.59 -51.94 26.22
CA ALA A 10 4.36 -51.23 25.87
C ALA A 10 4.47 -49.70 26.00
N PHE A 11 5.31 -49.20 26.91
CA PHE A 11 5.51 -47.76 27.11
C PHE A 11 6.42 -47.12 26.04
N VAL A 12 7.33 -47.90 25.43
CA VAL A 12 8.21 -47.45 24.33
C VAL A 12 7.49 -47.51 22.97
N ALA A 13 6.49 -48.38 22.82
CA ALA A 13 5.68 -48.45 21.60
C ALA A 13 4.64 -47.31 21.50
N LEU A 14 4.17 -46.76 22.63
CA LEU A 14 3.21 -45.66 22.64
C LEU A 14 3.85 -44.27 22.42
N SER A 15 5.17 -44.13 22.61
CA SER A 15 5.89 -42.87 22.39
C SER A 15 6.29 -42.62 20.93
N LEU A 16 6.09 -43.60 20.03
CA LEU A 16 6.35 -43.45 18.59
C LEU A 16 5.09 -43.15 17.75
N LEU A 17 3.92 -43.06 18.40
CA LEU A 17 2.65 -42.71 17.73
C LEU A 17 2.11 -41.32 18.10
N SER A 18 2.87 -40.54 18.87
CA SER A 18 2.50 -39.17 19.24
C SER A 18 3.29 -38.16 18.42
N CYS A 19 2.56 -37.37 17.64
CA CYS A 19 2.99 -36.16 16.91
C CYS A 19 3.82 -36.39 15.64
N ASN A 20 3.23 -37.06 14.64
CA ASN A 20 3.70 -36.97 13.25
C ASN A 20 2.82 -36.04 12.39
N ARG A 21 2.16 -35.05 13.01
CA ARG A 21 1.17 -34.18 12.33
C ARG A 21 1.29 -32.68 12.64
N GLU A 22 2.41 -32.25 13.21
CA GLU A 22 2.60 -30.87 13.70
C GLU A 22 3.91 -30.21 13.25
N LEU A 23 4.54 -30.73 12.18
CA LEU A 23 5.75 -30.15 11.59
C LEU A 23 5.56 -29.76 10.11
N GLU A 24 4.31 -29.50 9.72
CA GLU A 24 3.94 -28.69 8.55
C GLU A 24 3.24 -27.45 9.11
N THR A 25 3.97 -26.68 9.94
CA THR A 25 3.55 -25.31 10.16
C THR A 25 3.94 -24.57 8.89
N GLU A 26 3.01 -24.46 7.94
CA GLU A 26 3.07 -23.33 7.02
C GLU A 26 3.31 -22.10 7.89
N SER A 27 4.41 -21.41 7.63
CA SER A 27 4.84 -20.26 8.40
C SER A 27 3.63 -19.37 8.66
N ALA A 28 3.21 -19.24 9.91
CA ALA A 28 2.07 -18.42 10.35
C ALA A 28 2.23 -16.92 10.01
N LYS A 29 3.28 -16.55 9.27
CA LYS A 29 3.53 -15.22 8.72
C LYS A 29 2.84 -14.98 7.37
N LEU A 30 2.46 -16.01 6.63
CA LEU A 30 1.83 -15.86 5.32
C LEU A 30 0.48 -16.55 5.38
N ILE A 31 -0.60 -15.77 5.40
CA ILE A 31 -1.92 -16.32 5.09
C ILE A 31 -1.81 -16.87 3.65
N SER A 32 -2.24 -18.10 3.37
CA SER A 32 -2.24 -18.61 1.98
C SER A 32 -3.41 -18.00 1.19
N GLU A 33 -3.43 -18.13 -0.13
CA GLU A 33 -4.58 -17.68 -0.94
C GLU A 33 -5.85 -18.47 -0.59
N GLU A 34 -5.72 -19.77 -0.28
CA GLU A 34 -6.86 -20.62 0.10
C GLU A 34 -7.53 -20.18 1.40
N GLN A 35 -6.83 -19.42 2.25
CA GLN A 35 -7.36 -18.91 3.51
C GLN A 35 -8.17 -17.62 3.35
N ILE A 36 -8.12 -16.94 2.20
CA ILE A 36 -8.95 -15.77 1.93
C ILE A 36 -10.33 -16.25 1.45
N PRO A 37 -11.44 -15.93 2.13
CA PRO A 37 -12.78 -16.31 1.69
C PRO A 37 -13.19 -15.61 0.39
N ASP A 38 -14.05 -16.25 -0.40
CA ASP A 38 -14.53 -15.75 -1.70
C ASP A 38 -15.57 -14.62 -1.57
N ASP A 39 -16.20 -14.48 -0.40
CA ASP A 39 -17.32 -13.57 -0.23
C ASP A 39 -16.88 -12.08 -0.20
N ALA A 40 -17.68 -11.22 -0.84
CA ALA A 40 -17.37 -9.81 -0.98
C ALA A 40 -17.20 -9.07 0.36
N ALA A 41 -17.86 -9.52 1.43
CA ALA A 41 -17.72 -8.89 2.74
C ALA A 41 -16.34 -9.16 3.36
N SER A 42 -15.87 -10.40 3.28
CA SER A 42 -14.51 -10.79 3.68
C SER A 42 -13.46 -10.07 2.85
N LEU A 43 -13.57 -10.08 1.52
CA LEU A 43 -12.65 -9.36 0.63
C LEU A 43 -12.58 -7.87 0.97
N ASN A 44 -13.72 -7.23 1.25
CA ASN A 44 -13.76 -5.83 1.66
C ASN A 44 -13.10 -5.60 3.04
N ASN A 45 -13.14 -6.56 3.96
CA ASN A 45 -12.42 -6.46 5.23
C ASN A 45 -10.90 -6.55 5.05
N TYR A 46 -10.42 -7.43 4.18
CA TYR A 46 -8.99 -7.44 3.80
C TYR A 46 -8.57 -6.11 3.18
N LEU A 47 -9.37 -5.54 2.26
CA LEU A 47 -9.11 -4.22 1.69
C LEU A 47 -9.02 -3.12 2.76
N LYS A 48 -9.90 -3.13 3.78
CA LYS A 48 -9.80 -2.18 4.91
C LYS A 48 -8.50 -2.36 5.69
N GLY A 49 -8.05 -3.60 5.88
CA GLY A 49 -6.75 -3.90 6.49
C GLY A 49 -5.58 -3.31 5.69
N ILE A 50 -5.63 -3.41 4.37
CA ILE A 50 -4.64 -2.78 3.47
C ILE A 50 -4.66 -1.25 3.63
N TYR A 51 -5.83 -0.60 3.62
CA TYR A 51 -5.90 0.85 3.86
C TYR A 51 -5.33 1.25 5.22
N LEU A 52 -5.56 0.46 6.26
CA LEU A 52 -5.03 0.70 7.59
C LEU A 52 -3.50 0.54 7.61
N SER A 53 -2.96 -0.45 6.91
CA SER A 53 -1.51 -0.70 6.84
C SER A 53 -0.74 0.40 6.09
N PHE A 54 -1.39 1.28 5.34
CA PHE A 54 -0.77 2.49 4.78
C PHE A 54 -0.49 3.59 5.82
N ARG A 55 -1.17 3.60 6.98
CA ARG A 55 -1.10 4.72 7.95
C ARG A 55 -0.69 4.32 9.36
N ASN A 56 -0.45 3.04 9.60
CA ASN A 56 -0.14 2.54 10.93
C ASN A 56 1.30 2.84 11.35
N HIS A 57 1.50 2.89 12.67
CA HIS A 57 2.85 2.82 13.21
C HIS A 57 3.46 1.46 12.90
N GLY A 58 4.69 1.46 12.40
CA GLY A 58 5.42 0.24 12.01
C GLY A 58 5.08 -0.30 10.62
N SER A 59 4.38 0.47 9.79
CA SER A 59 4.09 0.14 8.40
C SER A 59 5.33 -0.12 7.54
N GLY A 60 6.49 0.43 7.90
CA GLY A 60 7.79 0.19 7.27
C GLY A 60 8.60 -0.95 7.91
N GLY A 61 8.03 -1.65 8.90
CA GLY A 61 8.67 -2.77 9.59
C GLY A 61 9.55 -2.37 10.77
N THR A 62 9.45 -1.13 11.26
CA THR A 62 10.24 -0.65 12.41
C THR A 62 9.35 -0.18 13.55
N THR A 63 9.90 0.05 14.74
CA THR A 63 9.19 0.70 15.86
C THR A 63 9.61 2.15 16.06
N THR A 64 10.24 2.74 15.05
CA THR A 64 10.81 4.09 15.14
C THR A 64 9.72 5.15 15.05
N HIS A 65 9.91 6.30 15.72
CA HIS A 65 8.97 7.42 15.66
C HIS A 65 8.74 7.99 14.24
N THR A 66 9.61 7.66 13.28
CA THR A 66 9.48 8.03 11.86
C THR A 66 8.67 7.04 11.04
N ASP A 67 8.26 5.92 11.61
CA ASP A 67 7.49 4.88 10.92
C ASP A 67 6.03 4.95 11.34
N PHE A 68 5.28 5.84 10.71
CA PHE A 68 3.83 5.97 10.88
C PHE A 68 3.11 5.99 9.52
N GLY A 69 3.62 5.15 8.61
CA GLY A 69 3.07 4.95 7.27
C GLY A 69 3.34 6.11 6.32
N ILE A 70 2.51 6.26 5.30
CA ILE A 70 2.75 7.17 4.18
C ILE A 70 2.86 8.64 4.59
N MET A 71 2.26 9.02 5.72
CA MET A 71 2.31 10.41 6.18
C MET A 71 3.69 10.78 6.71
N SER A 72 4.45 9.82 7.27
CA SER A 72 5.83 10.08 7.67
C SER A 72 6.74 10.25 6.46
N ILE A 73 6.49 9.45 5.42
CA ILE A 73 7.20 9.52 4.15
C ILE A 73 6.92 10.87 3.47
N LYS A 74 5.64 11.28 3.39
CA LYS A 74 5.23 12.58 2.83
C LYS A 74 5.84 13.76 3.58
N ALA A 75 5.70 13.80 4.91
CA ALA A 75 6.30 14.85 5.73
C ALA A 75 7.84 14.83 5.64
N GLY A 76 8.43 13.65 5.50
CA GLY A 76 9.87 13.48 5.27
C GLY A 76 10.31 14.09 3.95
N VAL A 77 9.63 13.83 2.84
CA VAL A 77 10.03 14.40 1.54
C VAL A 77 9.84 15.90 1.45
N ASP A 78 8.90 16.48 2.18
CA ASP A 78 8.79 17.93 2.27
C ASP A 78 10.08 18.53 2.88
N LEU A 79 10.73 17.82 3.82
CA LEU A 79 12.02 18.23 4.40
C LEU A 79 13.20 18.04 3.44
N LEU A 80 13.04 17.30 2.35
CA LEU A 80 14.03 17.22 1.25
C LEU A 80 13.90 18.40 0.27
N SER A 81 12.89 19.26 0.44
CA SER A 81 12.70 20.46 -0.38
C SER A 81 13.53 21.65 0.12
N ASN A 82 13.51 22.73 -0.65
CA ASN A 82 14.16 23.99 -0.27
C ASN A 82 13.22 24.96 0.48
N ASP A 83 12.00 24.53 0.80
CA ASP A 83 10.96 25.42 1.37
C ASP A 83 10.84 25.31 2.89
N LEU A 84 11.53 24.34 3.51
CA LEU A 84 11.52 24.11 4.95
C LEU A 84 12.92 24.32 5.56
N ILE A 85 12.97 24.98 6.71
CA ILE A 85 14.19 25.11 7.52
C ILE A 85 13.99 24.32 8.82
N GLN A 86 14.83 23.31 9.02
CA GLN A 86 14.82 22.56 10.27
C GLN A 86 15.75 23.21 11.31
N ALA A 87 15.17 24.01 12.20
CA ALA A 87 15.93 24.75 13.22
C ALA A 87 16.54 23.86 14.34
N LYS A 88 15.99 22.66 14.56
CA LYS A 88 16.46 21.70 15.58
C LYS A 88 16.35 20.27 15.07
N GLN A 89 17.26 19.40 15.50
CA GLN A 89 17.17 17.97 15.19
C GLN A 89 15.87 17.36 15.75
N GLN A 90 15.17 16.59 14.91
CA GLN A 90 13.91 15.93 15.20
C GLN A 90 13.86 14.57 14.47
N HIS A 91 12.85 13.74 14.73
CA HIS A 91 12.80 12.36 14.25
C HIS A 91 12.95 12.24 12.72
N LEU A 92 12.33 13.12 11.93
CA LEU A 92 12.46 13.14 10.45
C LEU A 92 13.73 13.84 9.95
N GLY A 93 14.67 14.24 10.82
CA GLY A 93 15.85 15.01 10.43
C GLY A 93 16.79 14.32 9.45
N ARG A 94 16.70 12.99 9.33
CA ARG A 94 17.41 12.21 8.31
C ARG A 94 16.98 12.54 6.89
N TYR A 95 15.71 12.90 6.70
CA TYR A 95 15.25 13.42 5.41
C TYR A 95 15.91 14.78 5.14
N TYR A 96 15.85 15.72 6.07
CA TYR A 96 16.45 17.05 5.90
C TYR A 96 17.96 17.02 5.59
N ASN A 97 18.69 16.10 6.20
CA ASN A 97 20.14 15.93 5.95
C ASN A 97 20.44 15.05 4.72
N TYR A 98 19.45 14.71 3.91
CA TYR A 98 19.54 13.84 2.72
C TYR A 98 20.04 12.42 3.01
N GLU A 99 20.10 12.00 4.28
CA GLU A 99 20.52 10.66 4.71
C GLU A 99 19.47 9.59 4.34
N ALA A 100 18.20 9.98 4.22
CA ALA A 100 17.12 9.08 3.81
C ALA A 100 17.30 8.46 2.41
N ARG A 101 18.23 9.00 1.60
CA ARG A 101 18.59 8.48 0.27
C ARG A 101 19.77 7.51 0.28
N GLN A 102 20.46 7.37 1.42
CA GLN A 102 21.58 6.46 1.57
C GLN A 102 21.06 5.02 1.65
N SER A 103 21.76 4.09 1.01
CA SER A 103 21.32 2.70 0.87
C SER A 103 21.33 1.90 2.18
N ASP A 104 22.16 2.29 3.13
CA ASP A 104 22.34 1.65 4.44
C ASP A 104 21.53 2.32 5.56
N ASN A 105 20.67 3.29 5.21
CA ASN A 105 19.86 4.01 6.19
C ASN A 105 18.49 3.34 6.37
N PHE A 106 18.11 3.04 7.62
CA PHE A 106 16.80 2.45 7.91
C PHE A 106 15.62 3.33 7.44
N THR A 107 15.80 4.64 7.28
CA THR A 107 14.76 5.54 6.72
C THR A 107 14.42 5.15 5.28
N ASN A 108 15.43 4.75 4.50
CA ASN A 108 15.26 4.21 3.16
C ASN A 108 14.47 2.89 3.21
N GLU A 109 14.84 1.99 4.13
CA GLU A 109 14.14 0.72 4.32
C GLU A 109 12.65 0.92 4.67
N ILE A 110 12.32 1.91 5.51
CA ILE A 110 10.93 2.25 5.85
C ILE A 110 10.13 2.58 4.59
N VAL A 111 10.67 3.37 3.66
CA VAL A 111 9.98 3.74 2.41
C VAL A 111 9.76 2.50 1.55
N TRP A 112 10.82 1.73 1.31
CA TRP A 112 10.78 0.51 0.50
C TRP A 112 9.77 -0.50 1.04
N ASN A 113 9.91 -0.85 2.32
CA ASN A 113 9.06 -1.82 3.00
C ASN A 113 7.63 -1.32 3.08
N THR A 114 7.40 -0.01 3.24
CA THR A 114 6.06 0.54 3.24
C THR A 114 5.34 0.16 1.94
N PHE A 115 5.89 0.47 0.78
CA PHE A 115 5.14 0.20 -0.45
C PHE A 115 5.17 -1.26 -0.89
N TYR A 116 6.30 -1.98 -0.76
CA TYR A 116 6.38 -3.37 -1.22
C TYR A 116 5.58 -4.35 -0.37
N SER A 117 5.49 -4.17 0.95
CA SER A 117 4.59 -4.99 1.78
C SER A 117 3.12 -4.83 1.36
N LYS A 118 2.72 -3.62 0.96
CA LYS A 118 1.35 -3.32 0.53
C LYS A 118 1.09 -3.93 -0.85
N ILE A 119 2.04 -3.81 -1.77
CA ILE A 119 1.96 -4.46 -3.08
C ILE A 119 1.78 -5.97 -2.93
N PHE A 120 2.50 -6.60 -1.98
CA PHE A 120 2.34 -8.02 -1.69
C PHE A 120 0.90 -8.37 -1.25
N ASP A 121 0.35 -7.67 -0.25
CA ASP A 121 -1.02 -7.90 0.21
C ASP A 121 -2.07 -7.60 -0.88
N ILE A 122 -1.83 -6.54 -1.67
CA ILE A 122 -2.69 -6.14 -2.78
C ILE A 122 -2.71 -7.21 -3.87
N ASN A 123 -1.55 -7.75 -4.27
CA ASN A 123 -1.46 -8.78 -5.29
C ASN A 123 -2.22 -10.04 -4.87
N ARG A 124 -2.09 -10.47 -3.62
CA ARG A 124 -2.82 -11.64 -3.10
C ARG A 124 -4.33 -11.47 -3.23
N LEU A 125 -4.85 -10.28 -2.92
CA LEU A 125 -6.28 -10.01 -3.01
C LEU A 125 -6.75 -9.81 -4.46
N ILE A 126 -5.90 -9.25 -5.33
CA ILE A 126 -6.14 -9.16 -6.77
C ILE A 126 -6.24 -10.56 -7.39
N GLU A 127 -5.25 -11.42 -7.15
CA GLU A 127 -5.22 -12.80 -7.66
C GLU A 127 -6.45 -13.59 -7.18
N LYS A 128 -6.79 -13.45 -5.90
CA LYS A 128 -8.00 -14.05 -5.34
C LYS A 128 -9.27 -13.64 -6.09
N ILE A 129 -9.45 -12.35 -6.33
CA ILE A 129 -10.61 -11.81 -7.04
C ILE A 129 -10.63 -12.25 -8.50
N GLU A 130 -9.47 -12.29 -9.16
CA GLU A 130 -9.35 -12.76 -10.54
C GLU A 130 -9.66 -14.26 -10.65
N GLY A 131 -9.23 -15.07 -9.68
CA GLY A 131 -9.49 -16.50 -9.61
C GLY A 131 -10.98 -16.86 -9.47
N ILE A 132 -11.76 -16.05 -8.73
CA ILE A 132 -13.22 -16.21 -8.61
C ILE A 132 -14.01 -15.44 -9.67
N GLY A 133 -13.34 -14.66 -10.51
CA GLY A 133 -13.92 -13.79 -11.52
C GLY A 133 -14.38 -12.43 -10.98
N VAL A 134 -13.97 -11.37 -11.68
CA VAL A 134 -14.43 -9.99 -11.41
C VAL A 134 -15.91 -9.87 -11.80
N ASN A 135 -16.75 -9.53 -10.84
CA ASN A 135 -18.20 -9.44 -10.99
C ASN A 135 -18.76 -8.21 -10.24
N ASN A 136 -20.08 -8.00 -10.27
CA ASN A 136 -20.69 -6.81 -9.67
C ASN A 136 -20.49 -6.66 -8.16
N GLU A 137 -20.26 -7.76 -7.43
CA GLU A 137 -20.10 -7.75 -5.97
C GLU A 137 -18.67 -7.37 -5.56
N ASN A 138 -17.66 -7.73 -6.37
CA ASN A 138 -16.25 -7.51 -6.05
C ASN A 138 -15.54 -6.46 -6.93
N ARG A 139 -16.15 -6.00 -8.03
CA ARG A 139 -15.50 -5.07 -8.99
C ARG A 139 -14.96 -3.79 -8.34
N HIS A 140 -15.65 -3.25 -7.35
CA HIS A 140 -15.24 -2.02 -6.68
C HIS A 140 -14.11 -2.25 -5.66
N ILE A 141 -14.01 -3.47 -5.13
CA ILE A 141 -12.88 -3.90 -4.31
C ILE A 141 -11.66 -4.03 -5.21
N TYR A 142 -11.81 -4.70 -6.36
CA TYR A 142 -10.78 -4.83 -7.39
C TYR A 142 -10.25 -3.47 -7.87
N GLY A 143 -11.15 -2.55 -8.21
CA GLY A 143 -10.75 -1.20 -8.65
C GLY A 143 -9.96 -0.41 -7.60
N GLN A 144 -10.33 -0.53 -6.32
CA GLN A 144 -9.57 0.09 -5.22
C GLN A 144 -8.17 -0.52 -5.07
N LEU A 145 -8.05 -1.83 -5.20
CA LEU A 145 -6.76 -2.53 -5.11
C LEU A 145 -5.82 -2.11 -6.23
N LEU A 146 -6.31 -2.03 -7.47
CA LEU A 146 -5.55 -1.56 -8.61
C LEU A 146 -5.07 -0.11 -8.40
N ALA A 147 -5.94 0.79 -7.93
CA ALA A 147 -5.55 2.17 -7.65
C ALA A 147 -4.45 2.24 -6.56
N LEU A 148 -4.56 1.43 -5.50
CA LEU A 148 -3.55 1.35 -4.44
C LEU A 148 -2.22 0.76 -4.94
N ARG A 149 -2.25 -0.22 -5.84
CA ARG A 149 -1.04 -0.78 -6.48
C ARG A 149 -0.35 0.26 -7.35
N ALA A 150 -1.12 0.95 -8.20
CA ALA A 150 -0.63 2.07 -9.01
C ALA A 150 0.00 3.16 -8.15
N TYR A 151 -0.69 3.58 -7.09
CA TYR A 151 -0.18 4.57 -6.13
C TYR A 151 1.12 4.12 -5.45
N SER A 152 1.23 2.84 -5.07
CA SER A 152 2.43 2.30 -4.41
C SER A 152 3.63 2.27 -5.35
N TYR A 153 3.45 1.79 -6.59
CA TYR A 153 4.51 1.84 -7.60
C TYR A 153 4.90 3.27 -7.98
N PHE A 154 3.93 4.18 -8.06
CA PHE A 154 4.19 5.59 -8.36
C PHE A 154 5.06 6.25 -7.31
N ASN A 155 4.84 5.97 -6.03
CA ASN A 155 5.72 6.46 -4.97
C ASN A 155 7.11 5.79 -5.02
N LEU A 156 7.17 4.46 -5.20
CA LEU A 156 8.45 3.74 -5.30
C LEU A 156 9.33 4.27 -6.43
N VAL A 157 8.80 4.37 -7.65
CA VAL A 157 9.61 4.80 -8.80
C VAL A 157 10.13 6.23 -8.62
N ARG A 158 9.36 7.12 -8.00
CA ARG A 158 9.79 8.51 -7.71
C ARG A 158 10.86 8.63 -6.64
N PHE A 159 10.90 7.68 -5.70
CA PHE A 159 11.95 7.64 -4.68
C PHE A 159 13.26 7.02 -5.18
N TYR A 160 13.17 5.99 -6.03
CA TYR A 160 14.29 5.09 -6.33
C TYR A 160 14.81 5.16 -7.76
N ALA A 161 14.15 5.92 -8.64
CA ALA A 161 14.57 6.10 -10.02
C ALA A 161 14.75 7.58 -10.38
N LEU A 162 15.29 7.80 -11.58
CA LEU A 162 15.31 9.13 -12.18
C LEU A 162 13.91 9.51 -12.70
N THR A 163 13.73 10.77 -13.07
CA THR A 163 12.47 11.29 -13.63
C THR A 163 12.06 10.49 -14.86
N TYR A 164 10.76 10.32 -15.09
CA TYR A 164 10.27 9.57 -16.25
C TYR A 164 10.78 10.16 -17.57
N VAL A 165 10.54 11.45 -17.78
CA VAL A 165 10.96 12.16 -18.98
C VAL A 165 12.49 12.21 -19.02
N GLY A 166 13.07 11.63 -20.06
CA GLY A 166 14.51 11.59 -20.31
C GLY A 166 15.22 10.33 -19.80
N HIS A 167 14.57 9.50 -18.97
CA HIS A 167 15.17 8.31 -18.36
C HIS A 167 14.30 7.06 -18.49
N GLN A 168 13.44 7.00 -19.50
CA GLN A 168 12.50 5.90 -19.72
C GLN A 168 13.18 4.53 -19.77
N ASN A 169 14.39 4.45 -20.35
CA ASN A 169 15.17 3.22 -20.48
C ASN A 169 16.10 2.95 -19.29
N GLU A 170 16.21 3.89 -18.34
CA GLU A 170 16.99 3.69 -17.13
C GLU A 170 16.29 2.73 -16.17
N LEU A 171 17.06 2.18 -15.24
CA LEU A 171 16.50 1.27 -14.24
C LEU A 171 15.55 2.00 -13.30
N GLY A 172 14.35 1.44 -13.16
CA GLY A 172 13.32 1.80 -12.20
C GLY A 172 13.39 0.94 -10.94
N VAL A 173 12.30 0.25 -10.64
CA VAL A 173 12.17 -0.66 -9.48
C VAL A 173 11.70 -2.04 -9.93
N PRO A 174 11.88 -3.11 -9.13
CA PRO A 174 11.36 -4.43 -9.48
C PRO A 174 9.82 -4.45 -9.58
N LEU A 175 9.30 -5.04 -10.66
CA LEU A 175 7.88 -5.29 -10.84
C LEU A 175 7.51 -6.65 -10.26
N VAL A 176 6.72 -6.63 -9.20
CA VAL A 176 6.16 -7.78 -8.49
C VAL A 176 4.65 -7.70 -8.63
N THR A 177 4.12 -8.25 -9.72
CA THR A 177 2.68 -8.15 -10.08
C THR A 177 1.87 -9.39 -9.72
N THR A 178 2.54 -10.41 -9.17
CA THR A 178 1.94 -11.65 -8.69
C THR A 178 2.28 -11.85 -7.21
N ALA A 179 1.52 -12.65 -6.47
CA ALA A 179 1.83 -13.04 -5.11
C ALA A 179 2.92 -14.14 -5.03
N SER A 180 3.89 -14.10 -5.95
CA SER A 180 5.08 -14.94 -5.84
C SER A 180 5.78 -14.69 -4.50
N SER A 181 6.35 -15.74 -3.90
CA SER A 181 7.10 -15.63 -2.64
C SER A 181 8.06 -14.43 -2.66
N PRO A 182 8.09 -13.61 -1.59
CA PRO A 182 9.00 -12.46 -1.47
C PRO A 182 10.49 -12.84 -1.55
N GLU A 183 10.80 -14.13 -1.49
CA GLU A 183 12.17 -14.66 -1.59
C GLU A 183 12.68 -14.82 -3.03
N THR A 184 11.84 -14.61 -4.06
CA THR A 184 12.29 -14.70 -5.46
C THR A 184 12.87 -13.36 -5.91
N PRO A 185 14.21 -13.24 -6.12
CA PRO A 185 14.80 -11.97 -6.53
C PRO A 185 14.28 -11.60 -7.91
N ARG A 186 13.78 -10.37 -8.06
CA ARG A 186 13.38 -9.82 -9.36
C ARG A 186 14.35 -8.72 -9.76
N ALA A 187 14.80 -8.76 -11.01
CA ALA A 187 15.56 -7.67 -11.60
C ALA A 187 14.72 -6.39 -11.60
N ARG A 188 15.39 -5.23 -11.51
CA ARG A 188 14.73 -3.93 -11.67
C ARG A 188 14.21 -3.83 -13.10
N ALA A 189 12.94 -3.49 -13.25
CA ALA A 189 12.39 -3.09 -14.54
C ALA A 189 12.89 -1.70 -14.90
N THR A 190 12.78 -1.31 -16.16
CA THR A 190 13.01 0.06 -16.61
C THR A 190 11.95 1.01 -16.04
N VAL A 191 12.26 2.30 -16.00
CA VAL A 191 11.29 3.34 -15.61
C VAL A 191 10.03 3.25 -16.50
N ALA A 192 10.19 3.06 -17.81
CA ALA A 192 9.07 2.91 -18.74
C ALA A 192 8.14 1.73 -18.41
N GLU A 193 8.71 0.57 -18.11
CA GLU A 193 7.93 -0.62 -17.75
C GLU A 193 7.15 -0.40 -16.45
N VAL A 194 7.77 0.24 -15.45
CA VAL A 194 7.08 0.56 -14.19
C VAL A 194 5.89 1.49 -14.42
N TYR A 195 6.06 2.55 -15.21
CA TYR A 195 4.95 3.46 -15.55
C TYR A 195 3.89 2.81 -16.44
N THR A 196 4.25 1.82 -17.26
CA THR A 196 3.28 1.01 -18.01
C THR A 196 2.39 0.22 -17.05
N GLN A 197 2.96 -0.40 -16.01
CA GLN A 197 2.17 -1.07 -14.98
C GLN A 197 1.28 -0.08 -14.21
N ILE A 198 1.83 1.07 -13.79
CA ILE A 198 1.09 2.12 -13.05
C ILE A 198 -0.11 2.62 -13.86
N THR A 199 0.09 2.95 -15.13
CA THR A 199 -0.97 3.48 -16.01
C THR A 199 -2.02 2.42 -16.33
N SER A 200 -1.62 1.17 -16.55
CA SER A 200 -2.57 0.05 -16.72
C SER A 200 -3.45 -0.13 -15.47
N ASP A 201 -2.85 -0.17 -14.28
CA ASP A 201 -3.60 -0.35 -13.04
C ASP A 201 -4.57 0.81 -12.78
N ILE A 202 -4.14 2.06 -12.95
CA ILE A 202 -5.01 3.21 -12.64
C ILE A 202 -6.17 3.37 -13.64
N GLU A 203 -5.97 3.05 -14.92
CA GLU A 203 -7.03 3.09 -15.94
C GLU A 203 -8.08 2.00 -15.71
N ASN A 204 -7.62 0.79 -15.38
CA ASN A 204 -8.51 -0.30 -15.00
C ASN A 204 -9.26 0.03 -13.70
N ALA A 205 -8.58 0.64 -12.71
CA ALA A 205 -9.22 1.11 -11.49
C ALA A 205 -10.36 2.10 -11.76
N ILE A 206 -10.12 3.13 -12.59
CA ILE A 206 -11.14 4.12 -12.96
C ILE A 206 -12.36 3.44 -13.59
N THR A 207 -12.15 2.46 -14.45
CA THR A 207 -13.23 1.69 -15.10
C THR A 207 -14.00 0.85 -14.08
N SER A 208 -13.29 0.08 -13.25
CA SER A 208 -13.89 -0.79 -12.24
C SER A 208 -14.62 -0.02 -11.13
N LEU A 209 -14.26 1.24 -10.89
CA LEU A 209 -14.89 2.12 -9.89
C LEU A 209 -16.11 2.89 -10.43
N ASN A 210 -16.49 2.69 -11.70
CA ASN A 210 -17.65 3.38 -12.27
C ASN A 210 -18.94 3.11 -11.46
N GLY A 211 -19.60 4.17 -11.00
CA GLY A 211 -20.80 4.11 -10.17
C GLY A 211 -20.56 3.75 -8.70
N PHE A 212 -19.31 3.56 -8.26
CA PHE A 212 -19.00 3.37 -6.85
C PHE A 212 -19.15 4.68 -6.08
N THR A 213 -19.81 4.63 -4.93
CA THR A 213 -19.89 5.75 -3.99
C THR A 213 -19.19 5.36 -2.70
N GLN A 214 -18.09 6.06 -2.38
CA GLN A 214 -17.35 5.83 -1.16
C GLN A 214 -18.22 6.06 0.09
N GLN A 215 -18.10 5.17 1.08
CA GLN A 215 -18.77 5.30 2.37
C GLN A 215 -17.95 6.15 3.36
N ASN A 216 -16.65 6.25 3.11
CA ASN A 216 -15.73 7.07 3.88
C ASN A 216 -14.64 7.64 2.97
N ILE A 217 -14.00 8.73 3.39
CA ILE A 217 -13.02 9.47 2.58
C ILE A 217 -11.68 8.74 2.39
N ALA A 218 -11.48 7.61 3.09
CA ALA A 218 -10.29 6.78 2.95
C ALA A 218 -10.43 5.74 1.84
N GLN A 219 -11.66 5.43 1.40
CA GLN A 219 -11.88 4.60 0.22
C GLN A 219 -11.59 5.40 -1.04
N ILE A 220 -10.96 4.76 -2.02
CA ILE A 220 -10.77 5.33 -3.35
C ILE A 220 -12.03 5.09 -4.16
N ASP A 221 -12.79 6.15 -4.43
CA ASP A 221 -13.80 6.15 -5.47
C ASP A 221 -13.22 6.51 -6.85
N GLN A 222 -14.07 6.54 -7.87
CA GLN A 222 -13.65 6.89 -9.23
C GLN A 222 -13.03 8.30 -9.28
N ARG A 223 -13.53 9.23 -8.46
CA ARG A 223 -13.00 10.60 -8.41
C ARG A 223 -11.57 10.61 -7.83
N ALA A 224 -11.34 9.87 -6.74
CA ALA A 224 -10.02 9.70 -6.16
C ALA A 224 -9.05 9.01 -7.10
N ALA A 225 -9.48 7.96 -7.81
CA ALA A 225 -8.66 7.30 -8.83
C ALA A 225 -8.27 8.25 -9.96
N LYS A 226 -9.19 9.10 -10.43
CA LYS A 226 -8.89 10.15 -11.43
C LYS A 226 -7.92 11.21 -10.89
N ALA A 227 -8.02 11.60 -9.62
CA ALA A 227 -7.05 12.50 -9.01
C ALA A 227 -5.64 11.90 -9.01
N ILE A 228 -5.50 10.62 -8.64
CA ILE A 228 -4.23 9.88 -8.69
C ILE A 228 -3.72 9.77 -10.14
N ALA A 229 -4.60 9.48 -11.10
CA ALA A 229 -4.25 9.42 -12.52
C ALA A 229 -3.72 10.76 -13.03
N ALA A 230 -4.32 11.89 -12.62
CA ALA A 230 -3.85 13.21 -13.01
C ALA A 230 -2.39 13.45 -12.62
N ASP A 231 -1.99 13.08 -11.40
CA ASP A 231 -0.59 13.18 -10.93
C ASP A 231 0.34 12.26 -11.73
N ILE A 232 -0.09 11.02 -12.01
CA ILE A 232 0.69 10.04 -12.80
C ILE A 232 0.93 10.57 -14.22
N TYR A 233 -0.12 11.07 -14.88
CA TYR A 233 0.00 11.58 -16.25
C TYR A 233 0.77 12.90 -16.33
N LEU A 234 0.71 13.73 -15.28
CA LEU A 234 1.54 14.92 -15.17
C LEU A 234 3.03 14.55 -15.16
N GLU A 235 3.42 13.55 -14.35
CA GLU A 235 4.81 13.10 -14.22
C GLU A 235 5.36 12.45 -15.50
N THR A 236 4.48 11.81 -16.28
CA THR A 236 4.86 11.19 -17.58
C THR A 236 4.88 12.17 -18.75
N GLY A 237 4.41 13.40 -18.56
CA GLY A 237 4.33 14.42 -19.60
C GLY A 237 3.10 14.33 -20.51
N ASP A 238 2.13 13.46 -20.22
CA ASP A 238 0.83 13.44 -20.90
C ASP A 238 -0.09 14.51 -20.28
N TYR A 239 0.21 15.77 -20.59
CA TYR A 239 -0.53 16.91 -20.06
C TYR A 239 -2.01 16.92 -20.49
N THR A 240 -2.35 16.24 -21.58
CA THR A 240 -3.74 16.16 -22.07
C THR A 240 -4.57 15.31 -21.12
N ARG A 241 -4.12 14.08 -20.82
CA ARG A 241 -4.81 13.21 -19.85
C ARG A 241 -4.73 13.77 -18.43
N ALA A 242 -3.60 14.34 -18.04
CA ALA A 242 -3.45 14.98 -16.73
C ALA A 242 -4.52 16.07 -16.51
N ALA A 243 -4.68 16.98 -17.47
CA ALA A 243 -5.68 18.05 -17.40
C ALA A 243 -7.11 17.51 -17.43
N ALA A 244 -7.41 16.50 -18.26
CA ALA A 244 -8.72 15.88 -18.32
C ALA A 244 -9.12 15.26 -16.96
N TYR A 245 -8.26 14.39 -16.41
CA TYR A 245 -8.56 13.72 -15.14
C TYR A 245 -8.60 14.69 -13.96
N ALA A 246 -7.74 15.71 -13.92
CA ALA A 246 -7.81 16.76 -12.90
C ALA A 246 -9.16 17.51 -12.94
N ASN A 247 -9.63 17.84 -14.14
CA ASN A 247 -10.92 18.52 -14.33
C ASN A 247 -12.10 17.65 -13.89
N GLU A 248 -12.08 16.37 -14.22
CA GLU A 248 -13.12 15.43 -13.78
C GLU A 248 -13.08 15.23 -12.26
N ALA A 249 -11.90 15.05 -11.67
CA ALA A 249 -11.73 14.83 -10.24
C ALA A 249 -12.20 16.03 -9.39
N ARG A 250 -11.96 17.27 -9.86
CA ARG A 250 -12.39 18.48 -9.15
C ARG A 250 -13.88 18.83 -9.36
N THR A 251 -14.56 18.23 -10.34
CA THR A 251 -15.93 18.64 -10.71
C THR A 251 -16.90 18.51 -9.52
N GLY A 252 -17.58 19.61 -9.16
CA GLY A 252 -18.50 19.66 -8.03
C GLY A 252 -17.84 19.79 -6.65
N LYS A 253 -16.51 19.90 -6.56
CA LYS A 253 -15.82 20.35 -5.32
C LYS A 253 -15.81 21.87 -5.24
N THR A 254 -15.80 22.38 -4.01
CA THR A 254 -15.58 23.81 -3.72
C THR A 254 -14.25 23.99 -3.02
N LEU A 255 -13.58 25.12 -3.28
CA LEU A 255 -12.40 25.50 -2.52
C LEU A 255 -12.79 25.90 -1.10
N MET A 256 -11.87 25.70 -0.17
CA MET A 256 -12.04 26.12 1.22
C MET A 256 -12.12 27.65 1.31
N SER A 257 -12.89 28.15 2.27
CA SER A 257 -12.90 29.59 2.53
C SER A 257 -11.59 30.03 3.21
N GLN A 258 -11.31 31.33 3.21
CA GLN A 258 -10.19 31.87 3.99
C GLN A 258 -10.32 31.54 5.48
N ALA A 259 -11.56 31.55 6.00
CA ALA A 259 -11.82 31.21 7.40
C ALA A 259 -11.46 29.74 7.69
N ASP A 260 -11.83 28.82 6.80
CA ASP A 260 -11.47 27.39 6.92
C ASP A 260 -9.95 27.21 6.90
N TYR A 261 -9.28 27.90 5.97
CA TYR A 261 -7.82 27.85 5.80
C TYR A 261 -7.08 28.26 7.09
N THR A 262 -7.51 29.35 7.74
CA THR A 262 -6.84 29.89 8.93
C THR A 262 -7.34 29.31 10.26
N GLY A 263 -8.55 28.77 10.30
CA GLY A 263 -9.21 28.35 11.53
C GLY A 263 -8.84 26.93 11.95
N ALA A 264 -9.46 25.94 11.33
CA ALA A 264 -9.20 24.53 11.62
C ALA A 264 -8.02 23.95 10.83
N GLY A 265 -7.53 24.71 9.84
CA GLY A 265 -6.44 24.34 8.96
C GLY A 265 -6.73 23.07 8.17
N PHE A 266 -5.65 22.40 7.75
CA PHE A 266 -5.69 21.18 6.93
C PHE A 266 -5.96 19.89 7.72
N SER A 267 -6.60 19.98 8.89
CA SER A 267 -6.71 18.87 9.85
C SER A 267 -8.10 18.22 9.92
N LEU A 268 -9.12 18.82 9.30
CA LEU A 268 -10.51 18.34 9.36
C LEU A 268 -10.95 17.63 8.08
N LYS A 269 -11.57 16.45 8.25
CA LYS A 269 -12.22 15.71 7.15
C LYS A 269 -13.37 16.47 6.48
N THR A 270 -13.90 17.49 7.14
CA THR A 270 -14.97 18.36 6.61
C THR A 270 -14.44 19.37 5.61
N ASN A 271 -13.13 19.45 5.39
CA ASN A 271 -12.55 20.28 4.35
C ASN A 271 -13.10 19.85 2.97
N PRO A 272 -13.78 20.76 2.23
CA PRO A 272 -14.46 20.42 0.99
C PRO A 272 -13.50 20.00 -0.14
N GLU A 273 -12.23 20.38 -0.05
CA GLU A 273 -11.21 20.08 -1.05
C GLU A 273 -10.68 18.64 -0.98
N ILE A 274 -10.82 17.95 0.16
CA ILE A 274 -10.26 16.59 0.33
C ILE A 274 -10.98 15.62 -0.60
N ILE A 275 -10.26 15.06 -1.57
CA ILE A 275 -10.77 13.99 -2.44
C ILE A 275 -10.54 12.62 -1.78
N TRP A 276 -9.34 12.39 -1.28
CA TRP A 276 -8.93 11.16 -0.62
C TRP A 276 -8.07 11.48 0.60
N GLY A 277 -8.30 10.81 1.71
CA GLY A 277 -7.56 11.02 2.95
C GLY A 277 -7.96 10.06 4.06
N PHE A 278 -7.17 10.05 5.13
CA PHE A 278 -7.45 9.19 6.29
C PHE A 278 -8.00 10.01 7.43
N ASP A 279 -9.13 9.57 7.99
CA ASP A 279 -9.72 10.17 9.19
C ASP A 279 -9.08 9.58 10.46
N ASN A 280 -8.76 10.44 11.42
CA ASN A 280 -8.20 10.08 12.72
C ASN A 280 -9.27 10.25 13.81
N SER A 281 -10.15 9.27 13.91
CA SER A 281 -11.14 9.11 15.00
C SER A 281 -10.71 8.06 16.03
N LEU A 282 -11.34 8.07 17.22
CA LEU A 282 -11.19 7.01 18.22
C LEU A 282 -11.65 5.63 17.69
N GLN A 283 -12.58 5.58 16.73
CA GLN A 283 -13.01 4.34 16.08
C GLN A 283 -11.98 3.84 15.06
N THR A 284 -11.26 4.73 14.36
CA THR A 284 -10.18 4.36 13.44
C THR A 284 -8.88 3.94 14.13
N LYS A 285 -8.76 4.13 15.46
CA LYS A 285 -7.77 3.46 16.31
C LYS A 285 -8.12 2.00 16.62
N ASN A 286 -9.40 1.63 16.49
CA ASN A 286 -9.93 0.32 16.91
C ASN A 286 -10.42 -0.53 15.71
N ILE A 287 -9.86 -0.35 14.51
CA ILE A 287 -10.05 -1.30 13.40
C ILE A 287 -8.97 -2.40 13.48
N GLY A 288 -8.69 -2.86 14.70
CA GLY A 288 -7.85 -4.01 15.02
C GLY A 288 -8.68 -5.09 15.67
#